data_AF-A0A967N7I1-F1
#
_entry.id   AF-A0A967N7I1-F1
#
_cell.length_a   1.000
_cell.length_b   1.000
_cell.length_c   1.000
_cell.angle_alpha   90.00
_cell.angle_beta   90.00
_cell.angle_gamma   90.00
#
_symmetry.space_group_name_H-M   'P 1'
#
loop_
_entity.id
_entity.type
_entity.pdbx_description
1 polymer ?
#
loop_
_entity_poly.entity_id
_entity_poly.type
_entity_poly.pdbx_seq_one_letter_code
_entity_poly.pdbx_strand_id
1 'polypeptide(L)' 'IRWFSMPQLFRYERQQRGRLREHFQWNVDIVGEEGVAADAEVLAVAIDGLRELGLGAGDFAARVS' A
#
# COMPACT_ATOMS: atom_id res chain seq x y z
N ILE A 1 -14.08 -11.13 -0.84
CA ILE A 1 -14.02 -10.25 -2.05
C ILE A 1 -12.68 -9.52 -2.03
N ARG A 2 -12.01 -9.35 -3.16
CA ARG A 2 -10.75 -8.59 -3.28
C ARG A 2 -10.98 -7.37 -4.16
N TRP A 3 -10.66 -6.18 -3.67
CA TRP A 3 -10.77 -4.93 -4.39
C TRP A 3 -9.41 -4.27 -4.53
N PHE A 4 -9.24 -3.50 -5.61
CA PHE A 4 -8.08 -2.65 -5.78
C PHE A 4 -8.49 -1.32 -6.43
N SER A 5 -7.72 -0.27 -6.18
CA SER A 5 -7.87 1.02 -6.85
C SER A 5 -6.55 1.79 -6.89
N MET A 6 -6.39 2.68 -7.88
CA MET A 6 -5.27 3.62 -7.97
C MET A 6 -5.76 5.07 -8.17
N PRO A 7 -6.53 5.63 -7.21
CA PRO A 7 -7.06 6.98 -7.33
C PRO A 7 -5.99 8.05 -7.05
N GLN A 8 -6.23 9.23 -7.59
CA GLN A 8 -5.61 10.47 -7.12
C GLN A 8 -6.35 10.96 -5.88
N LEU A 9 -5.64 11.05 -4.76
CA LEU A 9 -6.19 11.49 -3.48
C LEU A 9 -5.73 12.89 -3.15
N PHE A 10 -6.62 13.68 -2.56
CA PHE A 10 -6.37 15.07 -2.19
C PHE A 10 -6.46 15.22 -0.68
N ARG A 11 -5.57 16.04 -0.10
CA ARG A 11 -5.65 16.43 1.31
C ARG A 11 -5.54 17.94 1.45
N TYR A 12 -6.37 18.50 2.33
CA TYR A 12 -6.30 19.90 2.67
C TYR A 12 -5.36 20.11 3.85
N GLU A 13 -4.28 20.86 3.64
CA GLU A 13 -3.31 21.24 4.65
C GLU A 13 -2.71 22.62 4.34
N ARG A 14 -2.16 23.29 5.36
CA ARG A 14 -1.36 24.51 5.17
C ARG A 14 -0.17 24.22 4.25
N GLN A 15 0.13 25.16 3.36
CA GLN A 15 1.28 25.05 2.46
C GLN A 15 2.58 24.89 3.25
N GLN A 16 3.32 23.82 2.95
CA GLN A 16 4.60 23.49 3.56
C GLN A 16 5.57 23.09 2.45
N ARG A 17 6.85 23.47 2.57
CA ARG A 17 7.86 23.13 1.57
C ARG A 17 8.03 21.61 1.49
N GLY A 18 7.91 21.04 0.29
CA GLY A 18 8.08 19.60 0.05
C GLY A 18 6.85 18.72 0.38
N ARG A 19 5.72 19.30 0.82
CA ARG A 19 4.48 18.56 1.03
C ARG A 19 3.46 18.85 -0.07
N LEU A 20 3.24 17.85 -0.92
CA LEU A 20 2.17 17.87 -1.91
C LEU A 20 0.80 17.72 -1.24
N ARG A 21 -0.23 18.30 -1.88
CA ARG A 21 -1.64 18.20 -1.49
C ARG A 21 -2.41 17.13 -2.27
N GLU A 22 -1.71 16.42 -3.15
CA GLU A 22 -2.24 15.30 -3.90
C GLU A 22 -1.18 14.21 -4.07
N HIS A 23 -1.62 12.97 -4.23
CA HIS A 23 -0.79 11.82 -4.59
C HIS A 23 -1.65 10.70 -5.17
N PHE A 24 -1.03 9.80 -5.94
CA PHE A 24 -1.66 8.52 -6.27
C PHE A 24 -1.42 7.53 -5.14
N GLN A 25 -2.47 6.81 -4.74
CA GLN A 25 -2.38 5.75 -3.74
C GLN A 25 -2.92 4.45 -4.33
N TRP A 26 -2.10 3.40 -4.29
CA TRP A 26 -2.56 2.06 -4.62
C TRP A 26 -3.21 1.44 -3.39
N ASN A 27 -4.52 1.18 -3.46
CA ASN A 27 -5.28 0.51 -2.41
C ASN A 27 -5.57 -0.93 -2.83
N VAL A 28 -5.44 -1.86 -1.89
CA VAL A 28 -5.75 -3.28 -2.03
C VAL A 28 -6.46 -3.74 -0.77
N ASP A 29 -7.68 -4.24 -0.91
CA ASP A 29 -8.55 -4.60 0.21
C ASP A 29 -9.13 -5.99 0.03
N ILE A 30 -9.16 -6.77 1.11
CA ILE A 30 -9.87 -8.06 1.18
C ILE A 30 -11.02 -7.91 2.17
N VAL A 31 -12.24 -8.18 1.71
CA VAL A 31 -13.47 -8.02 2.48
C VAL A 31 -14.17 -9.37 2.65
N GLY A 32 -14.53 -9.70 3.89
CA GLY A 32 -15.30 -10.91 4.23
C GLY A 32 -14.46 -12.16 4.50
N GLU A 33 -13.18 -12.00 4.83
CA GLU A 33 -12.29 -13.08 5.29
C GLU A 33 -11.95 -12.82 6.76
N GLU A 34 -12.17 -13.81 7.62
CA GLU A 34 -11.96 -13.68 9.07
C GLU A 34 -10.58 -14.18 9.53
N GLY A 35 -9.88 -14.93 8.66
CA GLY A 35 -8.57 -15.48 8.97
C GLY A 35 -7.42 -14.52 8.70
N VAL A 36 -6.31 -14.74 9.43
CA VAL A 36 -5.02 -14.05 9.23
C VAL A 36 -4.43 -14.21 7.82
N ALA A 37 -4.97 -15.14 7.03
CA ALA A 37 -4.61 -15.32 5.63
C ALA A 37 -4.87 -14.06 4.80
N ALA A 38 -5.92 -13.28 5.11
CA ALA A 38 -6.19 -12.02 4.42
C ALA A 38 -5.05 -11.01 4.62
N ASP A 39 -4.62 -10.81 5.86
CA ASP A 39 -3.51 -9.90 6.19
C ASP A 39 -2.21 -10.34 5.52
N ALA A 40 -1.92 -11.64 5.55
CA ALA A 40 -0.76 -12.23 4.89
C ALA A 40 -0.81 -12.04 3.36
N GLU A 41 -1.98 -12.19 2.74
CA GLU A 41 -2.17 -11.99 1.31
C GLU A 41 -1.95 -10.52 0.92
N VAL A 42 -2.52 -9.57 1.66
CA VAL A 42 -2.31 -8.13 1.42
C VAL A 42 -0.83 -7.75 1.58
N LEU A 43 -0.16 -8.27 2.61
CA LEU A 43 1.27 -8.04 2.81
C LEU A 43 2.10 -8.64 1.68
N ALA A 44 1.77 -9.85 1.21
CA ALA A 44 2.44 -10.50 0.09
C ALA A 44 2.31 -9.67 -1.20
N VAL A 45 1.12 -9.15 -1.51
CA VAL A 45 0.89 -8.28 -2.67
C VAL A 45 1.77 -7.03 -2.63
N ALA A 46 1.90 -6.40 -1.46
CA ALA A 46 2.79 -5.23 -1.31
C ALA A 46 4.27 -5.60 -1.52
N ILE A 47 4.72 -6.72 -0.97
CA ILE A 47 6.10 -7.20 -1.11
C ILE A 47 6.41 -7.54 -2.58
N ASP A 48 5.51 -8.24 -3.26
CA ASP A 48 5.70 -8.64 -4.65
C ASP A 48 5.66 -7.43 -5.60
N GLY A 49 4.79 -6.44 -5.33
CA GLY A 49 4.82 -5.17 -6.06
C GLY A 49 6.15 -4.43 -5.94
N LEU A 50 6.76 -4.40 -4.75
CA LEU A 50 8.10 -3.82 -4.55
C LEU A 50 9.19 -4.62 -5.30
N ARG A 51 9.09 -5.94 -5.33
CA ARG A 51 10.01 -6.81 -6.08
C ARG A 51 9.90 -6.61 -7.59
N GLU A 52 8.70 -6.43 -8.12
CA GLU A 52 8.48 -6.11 -9.55
C GLU A 52 9.11 -4.76 -9.94
N LEU A 53 9.24 -3.83 -8.99
CA LEU A 53 9.97 -2.57 -9.16
C LEU A 53 11.49 -2.73 -9.02
N GLY A 54 12.00 -3.94 -8.79
CA GLY A 54 13.42 -4.26 -8.68
C GLY A 54 14.00 -4.14 -7.27
N LEU A 55 13.17 -3.98 -6.24
CA LEU A 55 13.63 -3.91 -4.84
C LEU A 55 13.81 -5.31 -4.25
N GLY A 56 14.98 -5.54 -3.64
CA GLY A 56 15.33 -6.78 -2.98
C GLY A 56 15.12 -6.73 -1.47
N ALA A 57 15.43 -7.84 -0.80
CA ALA A 57 15.28 -7.98 0.66
C ALA A 57 16.18 -7.03 1.48
N GLY A 58 17.20 -6.42 0.86
CA GLY A 58 18.04 -5.41 1.50
C GLY A 58 17.47 -3.99 1.45
N ASP A 59 16.45 -3.74 0.62
CA ASP A 59 15.97 -2.39 0.32
C ASP A 59 14.75 -1.98 1.16
N PHE A 60 14.00 -2.95 1.69
CA PHE A 60 12.81 -2.69 2.50
C PHE A 60 12.59 -3.75 3.60
N ALA A 61 11.78 -3.39 4.58
CA ALA A 61 11.34 -4.30 5.65
C ALA A 61 9.83 -4.23 5.80
N ALA A 62 9.16 -5.38 5.77
CA ALA A 62 7.76 -5.52 6.17
C ALA A 62 7.69 -5.81 7.68
N ARG A 63 6.91 -5.03 8.42
CA ARG A 63 6.72 -5.20 9.87
C ARG A 63 5.25 -5.50 10.16
N VAL A 64 5.02 -6.49 11.01
CA VAL A 64 3.70 -6.88 11.50
C VAL A 64 3.69 -6.67 13.02
N SER A 65 2.62 -6.09 13.56
CA SER A 65 2.47 -5.73 14.98
C SER A 65 1.08 -6.05 15.49
#